data_AF-A0A2I0WRL2-F1
#
_entry.id   AF-A0A2I0WRL2-F1
#
_cell.length_a   1.000
_cell.length_b   1.000
_cell.length_c   1.000
_cell.angle_alpha   90.00
_cell.angle_beta   90.00
_cell.angle_gamma   90.00
#
_symmetry.space_group_name_H-M   'P 1'
#
loop_
_entity.id
_entity.type
_entity.pdbx_description
1 polymer ?
#
loop_
_entity_poly.entity_id
_entity_poly.type
_entity_poly.pdbx_seq_one_letter_code
_entity_poly.pdbx_strand_id
1 'polypeptide(L)' 'MELFERKIVAAVFGDFKAKSQLPELISKCISGEIKINLDGFISHELPFSEINQAFQLLAEGKALRCLLKL' A
#
# COMPACT_ATOMS: atom_id res chain seq x y z
N MET A 1 20.66 -35.77 -14.41
CA MET A 1 19.90 -35.62 -13.15
C MET A 1 19.59 -34.14 -13.04
N GLU A 2 18.45 -33.71 -13.59
CA GLU A 2 18.08 -32.29 -13.63
C GLU A 2 17.65 -31.84 -12.23
N LEU A 3 18.43 -30.94 -11.63
CA LEU A 3 18.14 -30.38 -10.33
C LEU A 3 17.07 -29.29 -10.52
N PHE A 4 15.84 -29.55 -10.09
CA PHE A 4 14.77 -28.55 -10.11
C PHE A 4 15.15 -27.35 -9.22
N GLU A 5 15.58 -26.23 -9.82
CA GLU A 5 15.98 -25.01 -9.11
C GLU A 5 14.75 -24.26 -8.56
N ARG A 6 14.29 -24.62 -7.37
CA ARG A 6 13.32 -23.82 -6.62
C ARG A 6 14.08 -22.75 -5.82
N LYS A 7 13.61 -21.49 -5.87
CA LYS A 7 14.18 -20.36 -5.12
C LYS A 7 13.15 -19.77 -4.17
N ILE A 8 13.59 -19.45 -2.96
CA ILE A 8 12.84 -18.63 -2.01
C ILE A 8 13.41 -17.21 -2.11
N VAL A 9 12.56 -16.23 -2.42
CA VAL A 9 12.94 -14.82 -2.55
C VAL A 9 12.13 -13.97 -1.58
N ALA A 10 12.70 -12.85 -1.16
CA ALA A 10 12.07 -11.88 -0.28
C ALA A 10 12.20 -10.48 -0.87
N ALA A 11 11.31 -9.58 -0.47
CA ALA A 11 11.35 -8.18 -0.87
C ALA A 11 11.14 -7.28 0.34
N VAL A 12 11.90 -6.18 0.40
CA VAL A 12 11.64 -5.07 1.32
C VAL A 12 11.04 -3.94 0.50
N PHE A 13 9.91 -3.39 0.94
CA PHE A 13 9.21 -2.31 0.21
C PHE A 13 8.87 -2.68 -1.25
N GLY A 14 8.56 -3.95 -1.52
CA GLY A 14 8.23 -4.43 -2.87
C GLY A 14 9.42 -4.39 -3.85
N ASP A 15 10.66 -4.32 -3.35
CA ASP A 15 11.89 -4.18 -4.14
C ASP A 15 12.01 -2.84 -4.90
N PHE A 16 11.32 -1.80 -4.40
CA PHE A 16 11.38 -0.45 -4.94
C PHE A 16 12.50 0.39 -4.32
N LYS A 17 13.23 1.12 -5.18
CA LYS A 17 14.09 2.23 -4.80
C LYS A 17 13.23 3.48 -4.64
N ALA A 18 12.95 3.86 -3.39
CA ALA A 18 12.04 4.96 -3.07
C ALA A 18 12.32 6.27 -3.83
N LYS A 19 13.58 6.71 -3.93
CA LYS A 19 13.90 8.00 -4.58
C LYS A 19 13.83 7.96 -6.11
N SER A 20 14.30 6.87 -6.73
CA SER A 20 14.48 6.81 -8.18
C SER A 20 13.31 6.17 -8.91
N GLN A 21 12.54 5.28 -8.28
CA GLN A 21 11.47 4.51 -8.93
C GLN A 21 10.06 4.91 -8.48
N LEU A 22 9.87 5.40 -7.25
CA LEU A 22 8.54 5.78 -6.78
C LEU A 22 7.94 6.99 -7.53
N PRO A 23 8.69 8.05 -7.87
CA PRO A 23 8.14 9.18 -8.63
C PRO A 23 7.63 8.74 -10.02
N GLU A 24 8.33 7.82 -10.67
CA GLU A 24 7.90 7.26 -11.95
C GLU A 24 6.59 6.47 -11.80
N LEU A 25 6.48 5.62 -10.77
CA LEU A 25 5.25 4.89 -10.48
C LEU A 25 4.07 5.85 -10.27
N ILE A 26 4.25 6.91 -9.48
CA ILE A 26 3.21 7.92 -9.23
C ILE A 26 2.80 8.59 -10.55
N SER A 27 3.77 8.99 -11.37
CA SER A 27 3.50 9.61 -12.67
C SER A 27 2.68 8.70 -13.59
N LYS A 28 2.98 7.40 -13.61
CA LYS A 28 2.23 6.39 -14.38
C LYS A 28 0.82 6.14 -13.84
N CYS A 29 0.64 6.22 -12.52
CA CYS A 29 -0.69 6.13 -11.92
C CYS A 29 -1.57 7.33 -12.29
N ILE A 30 -1.02 8.55 -12.20
CA ILE A 30 -1.74 9.79 -12.52
C ILE A 30 -2.02 9.90 -14.01
N SER A 31 -1.10 9.49 -14.88
CA SER A 31 -1.31 9.47 -16.33
C SER A 31 -2.34 8.42 -16.79
N GLY A 32 -2.71 7.49 -15.89
CA GLY A 32 -3.59 6.37 -16.20
C GLY A 32 -2.93 5.23 -16.99
N GLU A 33 -1.61 5.31 -17.23
CA GLU A 33 -0.81 4.22 -17.80
C GLU A 33 -0.87 2.98 -16.90
N ILE A 34 -0.80 3.21 -15.58
CA ILE A 34 -1.01 2.20 -14.55
C ILE A 34 -2.34 2.48 -13.85
N LYS A 35 -3.29 1.55 -13.95
CA LYS A 35 -4.60 1.68 -13.30
C LYS A 35 -4.57 0.98 -11.94
N ILE A 36 -4.23 1.74 -10.90
CA ILE A 36 -4.39 1.31 -9.51
C ILE A 36 -5.55 2.09 -8.91
N ASN A 37 -6.58 1.36 -8.42
CA ASN A 37 -7.67 1.97 -7.67
C ASN A 37 -7.22 2.25 -6.24
N LEU A 38 -6.55 3.39 -6.04
CA LEU A 38 -6.06 3.79 -4.72
C LEU A 38 -7.20 4.06 -3.74
N ASP A 39 -8.29 4.67 -4.21
CA ASP A 39 -9.48 4.96 -3.41
C ASP A 39 -10.16 3.67 -2.91
N GLY A 40 -10.10 2.59 -3.70
CA GLY A 40 -10.62 1.28 -3.32
C GLY A 40 -9.94 0.66 -2.09
N PHE A 41 -8.76 1.13 -1.70
CA PHE A 41 -8.12 0.70 -0.45
C PHE A 41 -8.58 1.49 0.78
N ILE A 42 -9.19 2.67 0.58
CA ILE A 42 -9.69 3.52 1.66
C ILE A 42 -11.02 2.93 2.15
N SER A 43 -10.97 2.28 3.30
CA SER A 43 -12.16 1.68 3.92
C SER A 43 -12.88 2.62 4.89
N HIS A 44 -12.14 3.56 5.49
CA HIS A 44 -12.62 4.48 6.50
C HIS A 44 -11.93 5.83 6.34
N GLU A 45 -12.63 6.90 6.73
CA GLU A 45 -12.08 8.24 6.85
C GLU A 45 -12.45 8.81 8.21
N LEU A 46 -11.47 9.35 8.93
CA LEU A 46 -11.65 9.92 10.27
C LEU A 46 -10.86 11.22 10.41
N PRO A 47 -11.28 12.15 11.28
CA PRO A 47 -10.43 13.28 11.66
C PRO A 47 -9.20 12.77 12.44
N PHE A 48 -8.07 13.46 12.34
CA PHE A 48 -6.82 13.08 13.02
C PHE A 48 -6.98 13.03 14.55
N SER A 49 -7.88 13.84 15.11
CA SER A 49 -8.26 13.81 16.53
C SER A 49 -8.78 12.44 17.00
N GLU A 50 -9.26 11.59 16.08
CA GLU A 50 -9.81 10.26 16.35
C GLU A 50 -8.82 9.13 16.00
N ILE A 51 -7.51 9.41 15.96
CA ILE A 51 -6.47 8.43 15.61
C ILE A 51 -6.58 7.11 16.40
N ASN A 52 -6.98 7.15 17.68
CA ASN A 52 -7.15 5.94 18.50
C ASN A 52 -8.28 5.03 17.98
N GLN A 53 -9.36 5.61 17.45
CA GLN A 53 -10.44 4.85 16.82
C GLN A 53 -9.96 4.18 15.53
N ALA A 54 -9.12 4.85 14.74
CA ALA A 54 -8.50 4.26 13.56
C ALA A 54 -7.64 3.03 13.91
N PHE A 55 -6.86 3.11 15.00
CA PHE A 55 -6.10 1.97 15.52
C PHE A 55 -7.00 0.81 15.97
N GLN A 56 -8.10 1.10 16.65
CA GLN A 56 -9.07 0.08 17.07
C GLN A 56 -9.68 -0.65 15.87
N LEU A 57 -10.12 0.10 14.84
CA LEU A 57 -10.68 -0.49 13.61
C LEU A 57 -9.67 -1.40 12.90
N LEU A 58 -8.39 -1.04 12.89
CA LEU A 58 -7.33 -1.87 12.32
C LEU A 58 -7.12 -3.15 13.14
N ALA A 59 -7.04 -3.04 14.47
CA ALA A 59 -6.83 -4.18 15.37
C ALA A 59 -7.99 -5.19 15.32
N GLU A 60 -9.22 -4.70 15.13
CA GLU A 60 -10.42 -5.52 14.99
C GLU A 60 -10.58 -6.13 13.57
N GLY A 61 -9.68 -5.82 12.63
CA GLY A 61 -9.74 -6.30 11.25
C GLY A 61 -10.88 -5.67 10.44
N LYS A 62 -11.45 -4.55 10.91
CA LYS A 62 -12.55 -3.83 10.24
C LYS A 62 -12.05 -2.81 9.22
N ALA A 63 -10.80 -2.36 9.31
CA ALA A 63 -10.21 -1.44 8.35
C ALA A 63 -9.16 -2.09 7.43
N LEU A 64 -9.21 -1.77 6.14
CA LEU A 64 -8.12 -2.00 5.18
C LEU A 64 -7.10 -0.85 5.26
N ARG A 65 -7.57 0.38 5.04
CA ARG A 65 -6.86 1.65 5.32
C ARG A 65 -7.85 2.66 5.88
N CYS A 66 -7.37 3.47 6.81
CA CYS A 66 -8.09 4.61 7.35
C CYS A 66 -7.38 5.89 6.91
N LEU A 67 -8.07 6.76 6.15
CA LEU A 67 -7.56 8.08 5.80
C LEU A 67 -7.80 9.03 6.98
N LEU A 68 -6.74 9.65 7.48
CA LEU A 68 -6.83 10.64 8.56
C LEU A 68 -6.78 12.06 7.97
N LYS A 69 -7.81 12.86 8.23
CA LYS A 69 -7.91 14.26 7.80
C LYS A 69 -7.51 15.19 8.94
N LEU A 70 -6.65 16.16 8.64
CA LEU A 70 -6.24 17.20 9.60
C LEU A 70 -7.34 18.25 9.80
#